data_AF-A0A653KAF1-F1
#
_entry.id   AF-A0A653KAF1-F1
#
_cell.length_a   1.000
_cell.length_b   1.000
_cell.length_c   1.000
_cell.angle_alpha   90.00
_cell.angle_beta   90.00
_cell.angle_gamma   90.00
#
_symmetry.space_group_name_H-M   'P 1'
#
loop_
_entity.id
_entity.type
_entity.pdbx_description
1 polymer ?
#
loop_
_entity_poly.entity_id
_entity_poly.type
_entity_poly.pdbx_seq_one_letter_code
_entity_poly.pdbx_strand_id
1 'polypeptide(L)'
;MTQEKIDSLRTAVIVSDTNTPILEALITVLPEGYSLEKLPENARSKIAPDRTHVIKTPSQDEIHLRNSEGGQKVTTSNVINQDTLEVQPILADDELSKLAVLLNKTGVVSMQVMASNNELKG
;
A
#
# COMPACT_ATOMS: atom_id res chain seq x y z
N MET A 1 -10.27 6.71 -17.11
CA MET A 1 -9.67 7.40 -15.94
C MET A 1 -9.14 8.74 -16.44
N THR A 2 -9.44 9.86 -15.77
CA THR A 2 -8.96 11.19 -16.16
C THR A 2 -7.52 11.42 -15.67
N GLN A 3 -6.76 12.32 -16.31
CA GLN A 3 -5.39 12.65 -15.87
C GLN A 3 -5.38 13.23 -14.46
N GLU A 4 -6.35 14.07 -14.14
CA GLU A 4 -6.53 14.66 -12.80
C GLU A 4 -6.71 13.58 -11.71
N LYS A 5 -7.44 12.52 -12.02
CA LYS A 5 -7.64 11.39 -11.12
C LYS A 5 -6.35 10.59 -10.94
N ILE A 6 -5.60 10.34 -12.01
CA ILE A 6 -4.29 9.69 -11.96
C ILE A 6 -3.31 10.52 -11.13
N ASP A 7 -3.33 11.85 -11.30
CA ASP A 7 -2.47 12.77 -10.58
C ASP A 7 -2.83 12.90 -9.09
N SER A 8 -4.02 12.43 -8.67
CA SER A 8 -4.43 12.38 -7.28
C SER A 8 -4.08 11.07 -6.56
N LEU A 9 -3.61 10.04 -7.30
CA LEU A 9 -3.27 8.75 -6.70
C LEU A 9 -1.99 8.88 -5.87
N ARG A 10 -2.00 8.27 -4.69
CA ARG A 10 -0.83 8.15 -3.82
C ARG A 10 -0.24 6.76 -3.89
N THR A 11 1.06 6.68 -3.63
CA THR A 11 1.77 5.43 -3.45
C THR A 11 2.52 5.46 -2.12
N ALA A 12 2.94 4.30 -1.66
CA ALA A 12 3.72 4.19 -0.43
C ALA A 12 4.83 3.16 -0.58
N VAL A 13 5.89 3.33 0.18
CA VAL A 13 6.97 2.38 0.31
C VAL A 13 6.96 1.83 1.73
N ILE A 14 7.01 0.51 1.86
CA ILE A 14 7.13 -0.18 3.15
C ILE A 14 8.47 -0.91 3.18
N VAL A 15 9.23 -0.71 4.25
CA VAL A 15 10.56 -1.29 4.46
C VAL A 15 10.57 -2.01 5.80
N SER A 16 11.19 -3.19 5.83
CA SER A 16 11.48 -3.87 7.09
C SER A 16 12.67 -3.19 7.75
N ASP A 17 12.50 -2.71 8.98
CA ASP A 17 13.58 -2.13 9.79
C ASP A 17 14.39 -3.22 10.52
N THR A 18 14.03 -4.48 10.28
CA THR A 18 14.68 -5.67 10.82
C THR A 18 15.28 -6.50 9.70
N ASN A 19 16.09 -7.50 10.04
CA ASN A 19 16.58 -8.50 9.06
C ASN A 19 15.51 -9.52 8.65
N THR A 20 14.24 -9.31 9.01
CA THR A 20 13.13 -10.18 8.62
C THR A 20 12.55 -9.73 7.27
N PRO A 21 12.20 -10.66 6.36
CA PRO A 21 11.51 -10.36 5.11
C PRO A 21 10.26 -9.50 5.33
N ILE A 22 10.02 -8.52 4.45
CA ILE A 22 8.97 -7.51 4.67
C ILE A 22 7.57 -8.10 4.81
N LEU A 23 7.25 -9.16 4.05
CA LEU A 23 5.93 -9.80 4.11
C LEU A 23 5.75 -10.56 5.43
N GLU A 24 6.81 -11.20 5.93
CA GLU A 24 6.79 -11.86 7.24
C GLU A 24 6.67 -10.82 8.37
N ALA A 25 7.44 -9.73 8.27
CA ALA A 25 7.35 -8.62 9.19
C ALA A 25 5.92 -8.06 9.24
N LEU A 26 5.32 -7.77 8.08
CA LEU A 26 3.94 -7.27 7.98
C LEU A 26 2.93 -8.20 8.65
N ILE A 27 3.02 -9.52 8.46
CA ILE A 27 2.10 -10.47 9.12
C ILE A 27 2.12 -10.33 10.65
N THR A 28 3.28 -10.01 11.23
CA THR A 28 3.43 -9.89 12.69
C THR A 28 2.98 -8.54 13.25
N VAL A 29 3.00 -7.48 12.44
CA VAL A 29 2.75 -6.10 12.91
C VAL A 29 1.54 -5.43 12.27
N LEU A 30 0.81 -6.13 11.40
CA LEU A 30 -0.41 -5.60 10.83
C LEU A 30 -1.42 -5.26 11.93
N PRO A 31 -2.04 -4.07 11.89
CA PRO A 31 -2.99 -3.66 12.91
C PRO A 31 -4.26 -4.53 12.87
N GLU A 32 -5.01 -4.54 13.98
CA GLU A 32 -6.29 -5.22 14.03
C GLU A 32 -7.24 -4.75 12.92
N GLY A 33 -7.94 -5.70 12.29
CA GLY A 33 -8.84 -5.44 11.17
C GLY A 33 -8.14 -5.32 9.81
N TYR A 34 -6.80 -5.29 9.76
CA TYR A 34 -6.05 -5.45 8.52
C TYR A 34 -5.63 -6.91 8.33
N SER A 35 -5.57 -7.37 7.09
CA SER A 35 -5.08 -8.72 6.76
C SER A 35 -4.19 -8.70 5.52
N LEU A 36 -3.11 -9.49 5.55
CA LEU A 36 -2.26 -9.71 4.38
C LEU A 36 -2.72 -10.98 3.67
N GLU A 37 -3.04 -10.86 2.38
CA GLU A 37 -3.43 -11.99 1.54
C GLU A 37 -2.50 -12.13 0.35
N LYS A 38 -2.12 -13.36 0.03
CA LYS A 38 -1.35 -13.67 -1.18
C LYS A 38 -2.28 -13.74 -2.36
N LEU A 39 -2.02 -12.95 -3.40
CA LEU A 39 -2.78 -13.02 -4.64
C LEU A 39 -2.51 -14.38 -5.33
N PRO A 40 -3.56 -15.07 -5.81
CA PRO A 40 -3.38 -16.32 -6.50
C PRO A 40 -2.60 -16.09 -7.80
N GLU A 41 -1.81 -17.07 -8.20
CA GLU A 41 -0.85 -16.93 -9.30
C GLU A 41 -1.51 -16.55 -10.63
N ASN A 42 -2.75 -17.00 -10.85
CA ASN A 42 -3.57 -16.64 -12.01
C ASN A 42 -4.09 -15.18 -11.99
N ALA A 43 -4.19 -14.54 -10.82
CA ALA A 43 -4.56 -13.13 -10.67
C ALA A 43 -3.37 -12.18 -10.85
N ARG A 44 -2.14 -12.72 -10.82
CA ARG A 44 -0.93 -12.01 -11.23
C ARG A 44 -0.95 -11.93 -12.75
N SER A 45 -1.67 -10.95 -13.28
CA SER A 45 -1.79 -10.78 -14.72
C SER A 45 -0.40 -10.72 -15.37
N LYS A 46 -0.27 -11.19 -16.62
CA LYS A 46 0.99 -11.06 -17.39
C LYS A 46 1.52 -9.60 -17.46
N ILE A 47 0.66 -8.63 -17.17
CA ILE A 47 0.92 -7.18 -17.26
C ILE A 47 1.40 -6.62 -15.91
N ALA A 48 1.13 -7.28 -14.78
CA ALA A 48 1.57 -6.85 -13.44
C ALA A 48 2.07 -8.04 -12.60
N PRO A 49 3.10 -8.77 -13.07
CA PRO A 49 3.62 -9.96 -12.36
C PRO A 49 4.26 -9.62 -11.01
N ASP A 50 4.59 -8.35 -10.80
CA ASP A 50 5.21 -7.82 -9.58
C ASP A 50 4.22 -7.68 -8.41
N ARG A 51 2.90 -7.69 -8.68
CA ARG A 51 1.86 -7.69 -7.64
C ARG A 51 1.72 -9.08 -7.05
N THR A 52 2.11 -9.23 -5.79
CA THR A 52 2.16 -10.57 -5.17
C THR A 52 1.18 -10.75 -4.02
N HIS A 53 0.85 -9.66 -3.31
CA HIS A 53 0.02 -9.64 -2.12
C HIS A 53 -0.89 -8.42 -2.11
N VAL A 54 -1.92 -8.49 -1.28
CA VAL A 54 -2.84 -7.39 -0.99
C VAL A 54 -2.99 -7.26 0.52
N ILE A 55 -3.06 -6.03 1.02
CA ILE A 55 -3.50 -5.76 2.38
C ILE A 55 -4.96 -5.34 2.30
N LYS A 56 -5.85 -6.09 2.96
CA LYS A 56 -7.24 -5.66 3.15
C LYS A 56 -7.34 -4.74 4.35
N THR A 57 -8.08 -3.66 4.19
CA THR A 57 -8.31 -2.68 5.25
C THR A 57 -9.63 -2.93 5.97
N PRO A 58 -9.83 -2.37 7.18
CA PRO A 58 -11.12 -2.40 7.87
C PRO A 58 -12.27 -1.78 7.05
N SER A 59 -11.95 -0.81 6.19
CA SER A 59 -12.87 -0.17 5.25
C SER A 59 -13.17 -0.98 3.99
N GLN A 60 -12.77 -2.26 3.96
CA GLN A 60 -12.91 -3.18 2.82
C GLN A 60 -12.11 -2.76 1.59
N ASP A 61 -11.11 -1.89 1.75
CA ASP A 61 -10.20 -1.51 0.67
C ASP A 61 -9.08 -2.53 0.49
N GLU A 62 -8.47 -2.51 -0.70
CA GLU A 62 -7.41 -3.42 -1.11
C GLU A 62 -6.16 -2.64 -1.52
N ILE A 63 -5.13 -2.69 -0.67
CA ILE A 63 -3.83 -2.07 -0.92
C ILE A 63 -2.92 -3.11 -1.58
N HIS A 64 -2.64 -2.93 -2.86
CA HIS A 64 -1.81 -3.87 -3.63
C HIS A 64 -0.33 -3.65 -3.40
N LEU A 65 0.38 -4.74 -3.06
CA LEU A 65 1.82 -4.73 -2.82
C LEU A 65 2.58 -5.25 -4.04
N ARG A 66 3.58 -4.48 -4.46
CA ARG A 66 4.61 -4.87 -5.42
C ARG A 66 5.90 -5.17 -4.67
N ASN A 67 6.42 -6.38 -4.83
CA ASN A 67 7.70 -6.74 -4.22
C ASN A 67 8.83 -6.01 -4.95
N SER A 68 9.75 -5.41 -4.20
CA SER A 68 11.04 -5.02 -4.76
C SER A 68 11.99 -6.21 -4.77
N GLU A 69 12.96 -6.19 -5.67
CA GLU A 69 14.07 -7.14 -5.62
C GLU A 69 14.74 -7.09 -4.24
N GLY A 70 14.97 -8.26 -3.63
CA GLY A 70 15.62 -8.38 -2.32
C GLY A 70 14.70 -8.60 -1.12
N GLY A 71 13.36 -8.57 -1.26
CA GLY A 71 12.42 -9.06 -0.22
C GLY A 71 12.33 -8.25 1.09
N GLN A 72 13.13 -7.20 1.25
CA GLN A 72 13.11 -6.29 2.42
C GLN A 72 12.20 -5.07 2.24
N LYS A 73 11.66 -4.86 1.03
CA LYS A 73 10.85 -3.70 0.68
C LYS A 73 9.70 -4.08 -0.26
N VAL A 74 8.58 -3.40 -0.08
CA VAL A 74 7.45 -3.40 -1.02
C VAL A 74 7.04 -1.98 -1.34
N THR A 75 6.46 -1.79 -2.53
CA THR A 75 5.83 -0.54 -2.94
C THR A 75 4.34 -0.80 -3.14
N THR A 76 3.48 0.12 -2.72
CA THR A 76 2.05 0.04 -2.99
C THR A 76 1.75 0.57 -4.39
N SER A 77 0.83 -0.07 -5.10
CA SER A 77 0.48 0.33 -6.47
C SER A 77 -0.92 0.84 -6.68
N ASN A 78 -1.87 0.37 -5.85
CA ASN A 78 -3.28 0.71 -5.95
C ASN A 78 -3.95 0.52 -4.59
N VAL A 79 -5.01 1.29 -4.39
CA VAL A 79 -5.95 1.18 -3.27
C VAL A 79 -7.33 1.06 -3.91
N ILE A 80 -7.79 -0.15 -4.24
CA ILE A 80 -8.82 -0.38 -5.28
C ILE A 80 -10.10 0.45 -5.07
N ASN A 81 -10.69 0.45 -3.88
CA ASN A 81 -11.94 1.16 -3.66
C ASN A 81 -11.70 2.66 -3.59
N GLN A 82 -10.65 3.11 -2.89
CA GLN A 82 -10.25 4.51 -2.84
C GLN A 82 -9.95 5.08 -4.23
N ASP A 83 -9.19 4.37 -5.06
CA ASP A 83 -8.79 4.78 -6.42
C ASP A 83 -10.01 4.87 -7.36
N THR A 84 -11.16 4.26 -7.00
CA THR A 84 -12.41 4.38 -7.78
C THR A 84 -13.24 5.61 -7.45
N LEU A 85 -12.99 6.29 -6.32
CA LEU A 85 -13.72 7.50 -5.92
C LEU A 85 -13.53 8.65 -6.92
N GLU A 86 -14.54 9.50 -7.04
CA GLU A 86 -14.46 10.73 -7.86
C GLU A 86 -13.50 11.75 -7.22
N VAL A 87 -13.52 11.84 -5.89
CA VAL A 87 -12.65 12.69 -5.09
C VAL A 87 -11.85 11.80 -4.16
N GLN A 88 -10.52 11.90 -4.21
CA GLN A 88 -9.64 11.14 -3.32
C GLN A 88 -9.74 11.68 -1.88
N PRO A 89 -9.63 10.81 -0.85
CA PRO A 89 -9.57 11.26 0.53
C PRO A 89 -8.38 12.19 0.76
N ILE A 90 -8.58 13.17 1.64
CA ILE A 90 -7.47 13.96 2.19
C ILE A 90 -6.48 13.03 2.90
N LEU A 91 -5.22 13.46 3.02
CA LEU A 91 -4.14 12.62 3.55
C LEU A 91 -4.48 12.01 4.93
N ALA A 92 -5.21 12.70 5.80
CA ALA A 92 -5.58 12.16 7.11
C ALA A 92 -6.57 10.98 7.04
N ASP A 93 -7.40 10.92 5.99
CA ASP A 93 -8.47 9.92 5.83
C ASP A 93 -8.12 8.82 4.81
N ASP A 94 -6.99 8.95 4.14
CA ASP A 94 -6.44 8.01 3.18
C ASP A 94 -5.95 6.72 3.84
N GLU A 95 -6.25 5.57 3.23
CA GLU A 95 -5.93 4.25 3.81
C GLU A 95 -4.42 3.99 3.90
N LEU A 96 -3.62 4.50 2.95
CA LEU A 96 -2.16 4.38 3.02
C LEU A 96 -1.61 5.17 4.21
N SER A 97 -2.18 6.34 4.46
CA SER A 97 -1.74 7.24 5.53
C SER A 97 -2.13 6.73 6.91
N LYS A 98 -3.35 6.19 7.05
CA LYS A 98 -3.79 5.49 8.27
C LYS A 98 -2.89 4.30 8.57
N LEU A 99 -2.66 3.45 7.56
CA LEU A 99 -1.80 2.27 7.70
C LEU A 99 -0.37 2.69 8.07
N ALA A 100 0.18 3.74 7.44
CA ALA A 100 1.52 4.22 7.73
C ALA A 100 1.67 4.67 9.19
N VAL A 101 0.71 5.42 9.73
CA VAL A 101 0.73 5.85 11.13
C VAL A 101 0.73 4.64 12.09
N LEU A 102 -0.02 3.59 11.78
CA LEU A 102 -0.10 2.41 12.62
C LEU A 102 1.16 1.55 12.53
N LEU A 103 1.66 1.31 11.31
CA LEU A 103 2.86 0.52 11.07
C LEU A 103 4.12 1.17 11.66
N ASN A 104 4.28 2.48 11.50
CA ASN A 104 5.45 3.21 12.01
C ASN A 104 5.53 3.22 13.54
N LYS A 105 4.42 3.00 14.25
CA LYS A 105 4.41 2.87 15.72
C LYS A 105 5.01 1.55 16.20
N THR A 106 5.11 0.54 15.34
CA THR A 106 5.58 -0.80 15.73
C THR A 106 7.09 -0.88 15.83
N GLY A 107 7.83 -0.03 15.10
CA GLY A 107 9.29 -0.05 15.02
C GLY A 107 9.88 -1.29 14.32
N VAL A 108 9.04 -2.15 13.74
CA VAL A 108 9.48 -3.33 12.96
C VAL A 108 9.49 -3.03 11.47
N VAL A 109 8.55 -2.21 11.02
CA VAL A 109 8.46 -1.76 9.64
C VAL A 109 8.24 -0.25 9.60
N SER A 110 8.80 0.38 8.58
CA SER A 110 8.60 1.78 8.25
C SER A 110 7.85 1.90 6.93
N MET A 111 6.77 2.67 6.95
CA MET A 111 5.94 3.00 5.80
C MET A 111 5.97 4.51 5.54
N GLN A 112 6.33 4.87 4.31
CA GLN A 112 6.35 6.25 3.83
C GLN A 112 5.34 6.41 2.70
N VAL A 113 4.35 7.28 2.90
CA VAL A 113 3.40 7.68 1.86
C VAL A 113 4.01 8.81 1.02
N MET A 114 3.97 8.66 -0.29
CA MET A 114 4.44 9.63 -1.26
C MET A 114 3.29 10.58 -1.62
N ALA A 115 3.59 11.87 -1.71
CA ALA A 115 2.64 12.86 -2.19
C ALA A 115 2.20 12.53 -3.63
N SER A 116 0.91 12.73 -3.90
CA SER A 116 0.36 12.66 -5.25
C SER A 116 0.87 13.81 -6.11
N ASN A 117 0.76 13.68 -7.44
CA ASN A 117 1.17 14.76 -8.35
C ASN A 117 0.39 16.05 -8.11
N ASN A 118 -0.88 15.97 -7.71
CA ASN A 118 -1.69 17.15 -7.40
C ASN A 118 -1.19 17.86 -6.14
N GLU A 119 -0.83 17.11 -5.10
CA GLU A 119 -0.24 17.68 -3.88
C GLU A 119 1.12 18.34 -4.14
N LEU A 120 1.87 17.85 -5.12
CA LEU A 120 3.14 18.45 -5.54
C LEU A 120 2.98 19.72 -6.37
N LYS A 121 1.81 19.93 -7.01
CA LYS A 121 1.56 21.08 -7.89
C LYS A 121 1.06 22.32 -7.14
N GLY A 122 0.48 22.15 -5.95
CA GLY A 122 -0.04 23.24 -5.10
C GLY A 122 -1.47 23.62 -5.42
#